data_AF-A0A953CQ30-F1
#
_entry.id   AF-A0A953CQ30-F1
#
_cell.length_a   1.000
_cell.length_b   1.000
_cell.length_c   1.000
_cell.angle_alpha   90.00
_cell.angle_beta   90.00
_cell.angle_gamma   90.00
#
_symmetry.space_group_name_H-M   'P 1'
#
loop_
_entity.id
_entity.type
_entity.pdbx_description
1 polymer ?
#
loop_
_entity_poly.entity_id
_entity_poly.type
_entity_poly.pdbx_seq_one_letter_code
_entity_poly.pdbx_strand_id
1 'polypeptide(L)' 'MTQPQRPDYAAARRRQPGASVPSPCINVCRLDDSQRMCVGCLRTLQEIGGWSRMDDADKRAVWARIAPGEVTP' A
#
# COMPACT_ATOMS: atom_id res chain seq x y z
N MET A 1 -25.57 2.16 1.14
CA MET A 1 -24.76 0.96 1.46
C MET A 1 -23.52 0.88 0.56
N THR A 2 -22.81 2.00 0.32
CA THR A 2 -21.56 1.99 -0.45
C THR A 2 -20.42 1.77 0.54
N GLN A 3 -19.99 0.53 0.68
CA GLN A 3 -18.70 0.25 1.29
C GLN A 3 -17.63 0.99 0.46
N PRO A 4 -16.66 1.69 1.08
CA PRO A 4 -15.52 2.21 0.34
C PRO A 4 -14.86 1.01 -0.33
N GLN A 5 -14.91 1.00 -1.65
CA GLN A 5 -14.41 -0.09 -2.49
C GLN A 5 -12.97 -0.36 -2.05
N ARG A 6 -12.70 -1.55 -1.50
CA ARG A 6 -11.32 -1.90 -1.14
C ARG A 6 -10.52 -1.80 -2.44
N PRO A 7 -9.45 -0.99 -2.46
CA PRO A 7 -8.58 -0.86 -3.62
C PRO A 7 -8.16 -2.25 -4.12
N ASP A 8 -8.26 -2.51 -5.42
CA ASP A 8 -7.72 -3.73 -6.00
C ASP A 8 -6.19 -3.66 -5.94
N TYR A 9 -5.64 -4.11 -4.81
CA TYR A 9 -4.20 -4.12 -4.57
C TYR A 9 -3.49 -5.12 -5.51
N ALA A 10 -4.20 -6.10 -6.07
CA ALA A 10 -3.66 -7.06 -7.03
C ALA A 10 -3.21 -6.37 -8.33
N ALA A 11 -3.96 -5.39 -8.83
CA ALA A 11 -3.55 -4.56 -9.95
C ALA A 11 -2.35 -3.65 -9.63
N ALA A 12 -2.27 -3.12 -8.40
CA ALA A 12 -1.13 -2.32 -7.96
C ALA A 12 0.19 -3.12 -7.98
N ARG A 13 0.13 -4.39 -7.55
CA ARG A 13 1.30 -5.31 -7.53
C ARG A 13 1.94 -5.50 -8.91
N ARG A 14 1.14 -5.50 -9.98
CA ARG A 14 1.63 -5.70 -11.36
C ARG A 14 2.46 -4.54 -11.92
N ARG A 15 2.42 -3.36 -11.30
CA ARG A 15 3.11 -2.16 -11.81
C ARG A 15 4.59 -2.03 -11.39
N GLN A 16 5.13 -2.93 -10.56
CA GLN A 16 6.52 -2.87 -10.09
C GLN A 16 7.30 -4.17 -10.37
N PRO A 17 7.61 -4.47 -11.63
CA PRO A 17 8.46 -5.61 -11.96
C PRO A 17 9.89 -5.37 -11.43
N GLY A 18 10.35 -6.22 -10.50
CA GLY A 18 11.72 -6.18 -9.96
C GLY A 18 11.86 -5.76 -8.50
N ALA A 19 10.77 -5.38 -7.83
CA ALA A 19 10.78 -5.20 -6.37
C ALA A 19 10.43 -6.53 -5.68
N SER A 20 11.26 -6.97 -4.72
CA SER A 20 10.99 -8.15 -3.88
C SER A 20 9.66 -8.04 -3.14
N VAL A 21 9.25 -6.81 -2.76
CA VAL A 21 7.91 -6.52 -2.26
C VAL A 21 7.32 -5.32 -3.03
N PRO A 22 6.26 -5.53 -3.84
CA PRO A 22 5.65 -4.47 -4.63
C PRO A 22 4.89 -3.48 -3.75
N SER A 23 4.82 -2.21 -4.17
CA SER A 23 4.07 -1.15 -3.49
C SER A 23 2.55 -1.35 -3.64
N PRO A 24 1.75 -1.12 -2.58
CA PRO A 24 0.29 -1.13 -2.64
C PRO A 24 -0.30 0.14 -3.30
N CYS A 25 0.50 0.87 -4.08
CA CYS A 25 0.09 2.12 -4.70
C CYS A 25 -0.82 1.86 -5.91
N ILE A 26 -2.09 2.24 -5.79
CA ILE A 26 -3.07 2.20 -6.89
C ILE A 26 -3.03 3.44 -7.80
N ASN A 27 -1.98 4.28 -7.71
CA ASN A 27 -1.88 5.58 -8.41
C ASN A 27 -3.03 6.56 -8.12
N VAL A 28 -3.69 6.37 -6.97
CA VAL A 28 -4.66 7.32 -6.42
C VAL A 28 -4.03 7.96 -5.20
N CYS A 29 -3.56 9.20 -5.35
CA CYS A 29 -3.03 9.98 -4.25
C CYS A 29 -4.16 10.85 -3.67
N ARG A 30 -4.75 10.39 -2.56
CA ARG A 30 -5.69 11.18 -1.78
C ARG A 30 -5.32 11.02 -0.32
N LEU A 31 -4.77 12.07 0.27
CA LEU A 31 -4.41 12.11 1.68
C LEU A 31 -5.63 12.51 2.51
N ASP A 32 -5.83 11.79 3.60
CA ASP A 32 -6.70 12.22 4.68
C ASP A 32 -5.92 13.20 5.56
N ASP A 33 -6.36 14.47 5.61
CA ASP A 33 -5.73 15.53 6.42
C ASP A 33 -5.71 15.18 7.92
N SER A 34 -6.67 14.38 8.39
CA SER A 34 -6.78 14.01 9.80
C SER A 34 -5.81 12.89 10.18
N GLN A 35 -5.62 11.90 9.32
CA GLN A 35 -4.82 10.69 9.60
C GLN A 35 -3.45 10.69 8.91
N ARG A 36 -3.12 11.71 8.10
CA ARG A 36 -1.90 11.78 7.27
C ARG A 36 -1.63 10.50 6.49
N MET A 37 -2.72 9.84 6.08
CA MET A 37 -2.71 8.55 5.40
C MET A 37 -3.40 8.68 4.06
N CYS A 38 -2.84 8.04 3.04
CA CYS A 38 -3.48 7.95 1.74
C CYS A 38 -4.69 7.02 1.84
N VAL A 39 -5.88 7.50 1.54
CA VAL A 39 -7.12 6.69 1.57
C VAL A 39 -7.17 5.67 0.43
N GLY A 40 -6.34 5.85 -0.60
CA GLY A 40 -6.24 4.93 -1.75
C GLY A 40 -5.30 3.74 -1.50
N CYS A 41 -4.13 3.96 -0.89
CA CYS A 41 -3.18 2.87 -0.60
C CYS A 41 -3.07 2.49 0.88
N LEU A 42 -3.80 3.20 1.76
CA LEU A 42 -3.82 3.02 3.22
C LEU A 42 -2.43 3.07 3.88
N ARG A 43 -1.51 3.80 3.25
CA ARG A 43 -0.16 4.10 3.76
C ARG A 43 -0.04 5.55 4.19
N THR A 44 0.77 5.79 5.20
CA THR A 44 1.19 7.11 5.66
C THR A 44 2.15 7.78 4.66
N LEU A 45 2.24 9.11 4.74
CA LEU A 45 3.22 9.89 3.97
C LEU A 45 4.67 9.41 4.14
N GLN A 46 5.04 8.99 5.35
CA GLN A 46 6.38 8.48 5.66
C GLN A 46 6.65 7.16 4.93
N GLU A 47 5.69 6.22 4.95
CA GLU A 47 5.79 4.97 4.20
C GLU A 47 5.82 5.22 2.68
N ILE A 48 5.11 6.24 2.20
CA ILE A 48 5.10 6.62 0.78
C ILE A 48 6.46 7.15 0.34
N GLY A 49 7.04 8.10 1.07
CA GLY A 49 8.35 8.68 0.76
C GLY A 49 9.54 7.74 1.03
N GLY A 50 9.39 6.86 2.03
CA GLY A 50 10.42 5.91 2.45
C GLY A 50 10.39 4.56 1.74
N TRP A 51 9.39 4.27 0.89
CA TRP A 51 9.18 2.93 0.35
C TRP A 51 10.41 2.34 -0.34
N SER A 52 11.11 3.14 -1.16
CA SER A 52 12.30 2.69 -1.88
C SER A 52 13.49 2.41 -0.96
N ARG A 53 13.46 2.91 0.27
CA ARG A 53 14.51 2.75 1.30
C ARG A 53 14.15 1.71 2.37
N MET A 54 12.89 1.27 2.42
CA MET A 54 12.45 0.24 3.36
C MET A 54 12.98 -1.14 2.96
N ASP A 55 13.33 -1.92 3.97
CA ASP A 55 13.66 -3.33 3.82
C ASP A 55 12.39 -4.16 3.53
N ASP A 56 12.58 -5.36 3.01
CA ASP A 56 11.46 -6.26 2.67
C ASP A 56 10.63 -6.67 3.88
N ALA A 57 11.22 -6.64 5.08
CA ALA A 57 10.50 -6.89 6.34
C ALA A 57 9.50 -5.76 6.64
N ASP A 58 9.95 -4.51 6.55
CA ASP A 58 9.09 -3.34 6.77
C ASP A 58 7.99 -3.27 5.72
N LYS A 59 8.34 -3.47 4.44
CA LYS A 59 7.35 -3.50 3.35
C LYS A 59 6.28 -4.57 3.57
N ARG A 60 6.65 -5.75 4.08
CA ARG A 60 5.70 -6.81 4.46
C ARG A 60 4.82 -6.42 5.64
N ALA A 61 5.36 -5.71 6.64
CA ALA A 61 4.57 -5.20 7.76
C ALA A 61 3.50 -4.20 7.28
N VAL A 62 3.84 -3.33 6.31
CA VAL A 62 2.86 -2.44 5.66
C VAL A 62 1.75 -3.24 4.97
N TRP A 63 2.12 -4.29 4.23
CA TRP A 63 1.15 -5.19 3.57
C TRP A 63 0.24 -5.92 4.57
N ALA A 64 0.79 -6.41 5.67
CA ALA A 64 0.02 -7.06 6.73
C ALA A 64 -1.01 -6.11 7.35
N ARG A 65 -0.71 -4.80 7.41
CA ARG A 65 -1.63 -3.78 7.92
C ARG A 65 -2.80 -3.50 6.99
N ILE A 66 -2.57 -3.49 5.68
CA ILE A 66 -3.57 -3.06 4.67
C ILE A 66 -4.38 -4.22 4.07
N ALA A 67 -3.80 -5.42 4.00
CA ALA A 67 -4.43 -6.62 3.45
C ALA A 67 -4.50 -7.72 4.54
N PRO A 68 -5.60 -7.82 5.31
CA PRO A 68 -5.73 -8.83 6.35
C PRO A 68 -5.97 -10.26 5.81
N GLY A 69 -5.44 -10.64 4.64
CA GLY A 69 -5.74 -11.97 4.07
C GLY A 69 -4.97 -12.47 2.85
N GLU A 70 -3.98 -11.76 2.29
CA GLU A 70 -3.19 -12.34 1.20
C GLU A 70 -1.78 -11.78 1.15
N VAL A 71 -0.91 -12.38 1.97
CA VAL A 71 0.54 -12.27 1.83
C VAL A 71 1.01 -13.61 1.27
N THR A 72 0.76 -13.86 -0.01
CA THR A 72 1.31 -15.04 -0.69
C THR A 72 2.79 -14.76 -0.98
N PRO A 73 3.71 -15.66 -0.56
CA PRO A 73 5.15 -15.51 -0.77
C PRO A 73 5.55 -15.52 -2.24
#